data_AF-A0A543PRE6-F1
#
_entry.id   AF-A0A543PRE6-F1
#
_cell.length_a   1.000
_cell.length_b   1.000
_cell.length_c   1.000
_cell.angle_alpha   90.00
_cell.angle_beta   90.00
_cell.angle_gamma   90.00
#
_symmetry.space_group_name_H-M   'P 1'
#
loop_
_entity.id
_entity.type
_entity.pdbx_description
1 polymer ?
#
loop_
_entity_poly.entity_id
_entity_poly.type
_entity_poly.pdbx_seq_one_letter_code
_entity_poly.pdbx_strand_id
1 'polypeptide(L)'
;MPDAMLRALVDDLASPDPAVRDERAYAALAGLVRGGGLGVDDRRWLGDAMVERLGHERVEARTFAPLVLACLVEAGHHDEQWVPAVTRWYVGETDLRGYDSELGWLHAVAHGADFYGACGVAGVGEPAELLDALARRLVAPTTAVWRDQEDDRLACAVALVLSGAELDPAVAVAWLHHVHTLFSSGAPGPVPAEASNTMRTLRSLHVALGEQVLRGGEPVHVTVAEAVRREIAAVLAEVTPWFWRPRAR
;
A
#
# COMPACT_ATOMS: atom_id res chain seq x y z
N MET A 1 -26.18 -4.57 16.37
CA MET A 1 -26.29 -5.48 15.21
C MET A 1 -26.38 -4.61 13.97
N PRO A 2 -25.49 -4.76 12.99
CA PRO A 2 -25.48 -3.86 11.82
C PRO A 2 -26.74 -4.05 10.97
N ASP A 3 -27.03 -3.10 10.08
CA ASP A 3 -28.08 -3.24 9.08
C ASP A 3 -27.86 -4.49 8.20
N ALA A 4 -28.93 -5.18 7.82
CA ALA A 4 -28.89 -6.30 6.88
C ALA A 4 -28.30 -5.90 5.53
N MET A 5 -28.52 -4.66 5.09
CA MET A 5 -27.93 -4.14 3.85
C MET A 5 -26.40 -4.06 3.94
N LEU A 6 -25.87 -3.58 5.06
CA LEU A 6 -24.43 -3.46 5.26
C LEU A 6 -23.74 -4.83 5.26
N ARG A 7 -24.36 -5.84 5.89
CA ARG A 7 -23.86 -7.24 5.83
C ARG A 7 -23.82 -7.78 4.41
N ALA A 8 -24.89 -7.58 3.63
CA ALA A 8 -24.96 -8.06 2.26
C ALA A 8 -23.83 -7.46 1.39
N LEU A 9 -23.57 -6.15 1.53
CA LEU A 9 -22.45 -5.50 0.81
C LEU A 9 -21.09 -6.10 1.20
N VAL A 10 -20.89 -6.41 2.47
CA VAL A 10 -19.65 -7.02 2.98
C VAL A 10 -19.47 -8.46 2.51
N ASP A 11 -20.55 -9.23 2.34
CA ASP A 11 -20.51 -10.57 1.74
C ASP A 11 -20.25 -10.50 0.23
N ASP A 12 -20.85 -9.54 -0.46
CA ASP A 12 -20.68 -9.33 -1.90
C ASP A 12 -19.23 -8.95 -2.29
N LEU A 13 -18.41 -8.44 -1.36
CA LEU A 13 -16.97 -8.22 -1.59
C LEU A 13 -16.20 -9.50 -1.93
N ALA A 14 -16.74 -10.67 -1.59
CA ALA A 14 -16.14 -11.97 -1.92
C ALA A 14 -16.56 -12.49 -3.31
N SER A 15 -17.42 -11.76 -4.04
CA SER A 15 -17.94 -12.19 -5.34
C SER A 15 -16.84 -12.27 -6.40
N PRO A 16 -16.83 -13.33 -7.25
CA PRO A 16 -15.96 -13.38 -8.42
C PRO A 16 -16.40 -12.40 -9.51
N ASP A 17 -17.67 -11.97 -9.50
CA ASP A 17 -18.21 -11.03 -10.47
C ASP A 17 -17.81 -9.59 -10.09
N PRO A 18 -16.96 -8.90 -10.88
CA PRO A 18 -16.53 -7.54 -10.58
C PRO A 18 -17.67 -6.51 -10.63
N ALA A 19 -18.77 -6.76 -11.36
CA ALA A 19 -19.92 -5.87 -11.32
C ALA A 19 -20.61 -5.92 -9.94
N VAL A 20 -20.60 -7.09 -9.30
CA VAL A 20 -21.11 -7.26 -7.93
C VAL A 20 -20.12 -6.68 -6.91
N ARG A 21 -18.84 -7.04 -7.02
CA ARG A 21 -17.83 -6.71 -6.02
C ARG A 21 -17.39 -5.25 -6.08
N ASP A 22 -17.04 -4.74 -7.26
CA ASP A 22 -16.37 -3.45 -7.42
C ASP A 22 -17.42 -2.34 -7.59
N GLU A 23 -18.25 -2.48 -8.63
CA GLU A 23 -19.19 -1.45 -9.06
C GLU A 23 -20.38 -1.29 -8.10
N ARG A 24 -20.79 -2.37 -7.44
CA ARG A 24 -21.88 -2.35 -6.46
C ARG A 24 -21.38 -2.34 -5.02
N ALA A 25 -20.75 -3.42 -4.56
CA ALA A 25 -20.47 -3.61 -3.15
C ALA A 25 -19.43 -2.60 -2.62
N TYR A 26 -18.24 -2.57 -3.21
CA TYR A 26 -17.19 -1.64 -2.82
C TYR A 26 -17.61 -0.18 -3.03
N ALA A 27 -18.16 0.18 -4.19
CA ALA A 27 -18.60 1.55 -4.45
C ALA A 27 -19.64 2.04 -3.43
N ALA A 28 -20.62 1.19 -3.06
CA ALA A 28 -21.61 1.53 -2.05
C ALA A 28 -20.98 1.67 -0.65
N LEU A 29 -20.10 0.75 -0.25
CA LEU A 29 -19.40 0.82 1.04
C LEU A 29 -18.54 2.08 1.14
N ALA A 30 -17.73 2.37 0.13
CA ALA A 30 -16.91 3.57 0.07
C ALA A 30 -17.77 4.85 0.13
N GLY A 31 -18.90 4.87 -0.58
CA GLY A 31 -19.88 5.95 -0.54
C GLY A 31 -20.49 6.15 0.85
N LEU A 32 -20.90 5.08 1.53
CA LEU A 32 -21.48 5.13 2.88
C LEU A 32 -20.45 5.63 3.92
N VAL A 33 -19.20 5.15 3.83
CA VAL A 33 -18.11 5.55 4.73
C VAL A 33 -17.78 7.03 4.57
N ARG A 34 -17.54 7.49 3.33
CA ARG A 34 -17.15 8.87 3.01
C ARG A 34 -18.29 9.86 3.20
N GLY A 35 -19.52 9.46 2.88
CA GLY A 35 -20.71 10.30 3.00
C GLY A 35 -21.22 10.49 4.43
N GLY A 36 -20.59 9.87 5.43
CA GLY A 36 -21.02 9.97 6.83
C GLY A 36 -22.26 9.13 7.17
N GLY A 37 -22.71 8.26 6.26
CA GLY A 37 -23.96 7.50 6.41
C GLY A 37 -23.93 6.37 7.45
N LEU A 38 -22.73 5.99 7.92
CA LEU A 38 -22.55 4.96 8.95
C LEU A 38 -22.32 5.58 10.33
N GLY A 39 -23.10 5.11 11.30
CA GLY A 39 -22.88 5.39 12.72
C GLY A 39 -21.60 4.73 13.26
N VAL A 40 -21.18 5.12 14.46
CA VAL A 40 -19.94 4.63 15.08
C VAL A 40 -19.93 3.10 15.24
N ASP A 41 -21.07 2.52 15.64
CA ASP A 41 -21.19 1.06 15.82
C ASP A 41 -21.09 0.29 14.50
N ASP A 42 -21.66 0.82 13.42
CA ASP A 42 -21.56 0.21 12.08
C ASP A 42 -20.15 0.33 11.52
N ARG A 43 -19.45 1.44 11.78
CA ARG A 43 -18.04 1.61 11.39
C ARG A 43 -17.12 0.63 12.12
N ARG A 44 -17.34 0.47 13.43
CA ARG A 44 -16.59 -0.51 14.24
C ARG A 44 -16.83 -1.92 13.70
N TRP A 45 -18.09 -2.30 13.52
CA TRP A 45 -18.43 -3.62 12.97
C TRP A 45 -17.83 -3.84 11.59
N LEU A 46 -17.87 -2.83 10.70
CA LEU A 46 -17.29 -2.93 9.37
C LEU A 46 -15.77 -3.14 9.43
N GLY A 47 -15.07 -2.41 10.32
CA GLY A 47 -13.65 -2.60 10.57
C GLY A 47 -13.32 -4.03 11.01
N ASP A 48 -14.03 -4.54 12.02
CA ASP A 48 -13.87 -5.91 12.51
C ASP A 48 -14.08 -6.95 11.39
N ALA A 49 -15.13 -6.75 10.59
CA ALA A 49 -15.47 -7.64 9.47
C ALA A 49 -14.41 -7.62 8.36
N MET A 50 -13.75 -6.49 8.11
CA MET A 50 -12.65 -6.40 7.14
C MET A 50 -11.37 -7.05 7.68
N VAL A 51 -11.06 -6.87 8.96
CA VAL A 51 -9.91 -7.54 9.60
C VAL A 51 -10.07 -9.07 9.55
N GLU A 52 -11.26 -9.60 9.82
CA GLU A 52 -11.55 -11.03 9.67
C GLU A 52 -11.31 -11.52 8.23
N ARG A 53 -11.71 -10.71 7.24
CA ARG A 53 -11.60 -11.06 5.81
C ARG A 53 -10.18 -11.11 5.28
N LEU A 54 -9.19 -10.53 5.98
CA LEU A 54 -7.78 -10.70 5.61
C LEU A 54 -7.33 -12.18 5.62
N GLY A 55 -8.04 -13.04 6.35
CA GLY A 55 -7.81 -14.49 6.39
C GLY A 55 -8.75 -15.32 5.51
N HIS A 56 -9.58 -14.69 4.67
CA HIS A 56 -10.62 -15.37 3.90
C HIS A 56 -10.05 -16.28 2.80
N GLU A 57 -10.73 -17.39 2.47
CA GLU A 57 -10.25 -18.33 1.44
C GLU A 57 -10.19 -17.70 0.03
N ARG A 58 -11.12 -16.80 -0.24
CA ARG A 58 -11.24 -16.05 -1.51
C ARG A 58 -10.35 -14.82 -1.54
N VAL A 59 -9.56 -14.68 -2.61
CA VAL A 59 -8.64 -13.54 -2.82
C VAL A 59 -9.39 -12.22 -2.92
N GLU A 60 -10.58 -12.23 -3.52
CA GLU A 60 -11.45 -11.06 -3.67
C GLU A 60 -11.75 -10.42 -2.30
N ALA A 61 -12.15 -11.25 -1.33
CA ALA A 61 -12.42 -10.78 0.03
C ALA A 61 -11.15 -10.27 0.73
N ARG A 62 -10.04 -11.00 0.62
CA ARG A 62 -8.77 -10.61 1.26
C ARG A 62 -8.24 -9.29 0.73
N THR A 63 -8.31 -9.08 -0.58
CA THR A 63 -7.71 -7.93 -1.27
C THR A 63 -8.55 -6.66 -1.20
N PHE A 64 -9.87 -6.77 -1.06
CA PHE A 64 -10.74 -5.60 -0.87
C PHE A 64 -10.83 -5.13 0.59
N ALA A 65 -10.56 -6.01 1.55
CA ALA A 65 -10.53 -5.67 2.97
C ALA A 65 -9.67 -4.43 3.31
N PRO A 66 -8.36 -4.37 2.95
CA PRO A 66 -7.53 -3.20 3.24
C PRO A 66 -8.02 -1.92 2.54
N LEU A 67 -8.65 -2.04 1.36
CA LEU A 67 -9.18 -0.88 0.64
C LEU A 67 -10.37 -0.24 1.38
N VAL A 68 -11.23 -1.07 1.99
CA VAL A 68 -12.32 -0.58 2.85
C VAL A 68 -11.77 -0.02 4.16
N LEU A 69 -10.76 -0.67 4.76
CA LEU A 69 -10.07 -0.14 5.95
C LEU A 69 -9.43 1.22 5.67
N ALA A 70 -8.81 1.42 4.50
CA ALA A 70 -8.27 2.70 4.08
C ALA A 70 -9.36 3.79 4.05
N CYS A 71 -10.53 3.49 3.48
CA CYS A 71 -11.68 4.41 3.48
C CYS A 71 -12.14 4.77 4.91
N LEU A 72 -12.11 3.80 5.84
CA LEU A 72 -12.46 4.05 7.24
C LEU A 72 -11.45 4.98 7.92
N VAL A 73 -10.15 4.73 7.72
CA VAL A 73 -9.07 5.58 8.24
C VAL A 73 -9.19 7.01 7.71
N GLU A 74 -9.44 7.17 6.40
CA GLU A 74 -9.69 8.48 5.78
C GLU A 74 -10.89 9.20 6.37
N ALA A 75 -11.93 8.46 6.76
CA ALA A 75 -13.11 8.99 7.44
C ALA A 75 -12.93 9.19 8.95
N GLY A 76 -11.70 9.06 9.47
CA GLY A 76 -11.36 9.26 10.88
C GLY A 76 -11.72 8.09 11.80
N HIS A 77 -11.99 6.90 11.26
CA HIS A 77 -12.25 5.69 12.04
C HIS A 77 -11.13 4.69 11.89
N HIS A 78 -10.49 4.33 13.00
CA HIS A 78 -9.38 3.40 13.03
C HIS A 78 -9.34 2.63 14.36
N ASP A 79 -8.62 1.52 14.36
CA ASP A 79 -8.33 0.70 15.54
C ASP A 79 -6.84 0.31 15.52
N GLU A 80 -6.22 0.25 16.70
CA GLU A 80 -4.78 -0.08 16.86
C GLU A 80 -4.42 -1.47 16.32
N GLN A 81 -5.38 -2.39 16.24
CA GLN A 81 -5.17 -3.75 15.77
C GLN A 81 -5.08 -3.85 14.24
N TRP A 82 -5.52 -2.82 13.51
CA TRP A 82 -5.59 -2.88 12.05
C TRP A 82 -4.20 -2.90 11.40
N VAL A 83 -3.28 -2.02 11.82
CA VAL A 83 -1.92 -1.98 11.25
C VAL A 83 -1.20 -3.34 11.44
N PRO A 84 -1.17 -3.95 12.63
CA PRO A 84 -0.60 -5.29 12.78
C PRO A 84 -1.30 -6.38 11.97
N ALA A 85 -2.63 -6.34 11.86
CA ALA A 85 -3.40 -7.33 11.10
C ALA A 85 -3.15 -7.22 9.60
N VAL A 86 -3.26 -6.01 9.05
CA VAL A 86 -2.98 -5.73 7.65
C VAL A 86 -1.51 -6.02 7.34
N THR A 87 -0.55 -5.73 8.22
CA THR A 87 0.87 -6.09 8.00
C THR A 87 1.10 -7.59 7.87
N ARG A 88 0.47 -8.42 8.71
CA ARG A 88 0.59 -9.87 8.59
C ARG A 88 0.07 -10.37 7.24
N TRP A 89 -1.10 -9.90 6.82
CA TRP A 89 -1.67 -10.25 5.52
C TRP A 89 -0.83 -9.67 4.37
N TYR A 90 -0.51 -8.38 4.43
CA TYR A 90 0.14 -7.64 3.36
C TYR A 90 1.56 -8.09 3.09
N VAL A 91 2.28 -8.69 4.06
CA VAL A 91 3.58 -9.32 3.79
C VAL A 91 3.41 -10.79 3.40
N GLY A 92 2.37 -11.47 3.89
CA GLY A 92 2.14 -12.91 3.68
C GLY A 92 1.35 -13.28 2.42
N GLU A 93 0.60 -12.35 1.82
CA GLU A 93 -0.24 -12.62 0.64
C GLU A 93 0.62 -13.05 -0.55
N THR A 94 0.20 -14.11 -1.22
CA THR A 94 0.92 -14.70 -2.35
C THR A 94 0.19 -14.49 -3.68
N ASP A 95 -1.11 -14.21 -3.65
CA ASP A 95 -1.87 -13.83 -4.84
C ASP A 95 -1.71 -12.34 -5.11
N LEU A 96 -0.74 -12.00 -5.96
CA LEU A 96 -0.36 -10.63 -6.29
C LEU A 96 -0.85 -10.19 -7.67
N ARG A 97 -1.91 -10.81 -8.18
CA ARG A 97 -2.55 -10.37 -9.43
C ARG A 97 -3.09 -8.94 -9.26
N GLY A 98 -2.84 -8.11 -10.28
CA GLY A 98 -3.45 -6.80 -10.43
C GLY A 98 -4.84 -6.95 -11.03
N TYR A 99 -4.90 -6.93 -12.37
CA TYR A 99 -6.07 -7.32 -13.14
C TYR A 99 -6.04 -8.82 -13.46
N ASP A 100 -7.19 -9.46 -13.29
CA ASP A 100 -7.48 -10.81 -13.76
C ASP A 100 -8.61 -10.78 -14.80
N SER A 101 -8.48 -11.54 -15.88
CA SER A 101 -9.45 -11.51 -16.98
C SER A 101 -10.81 -12.09 -16.64
N GLU A 102 -10.90 -12.94 -15.61
CA GLU A 102 -12.16 -13.53 -15.15
C GLU A 102 -12.69 -12.80 -13.93
N LEU A 103 -11.81 -12.50 -12.96
CA LEU A 103 -12.20 -11.93 -11.67
C LEU A 103 -12.21 -10.40 -11.66
N GLY A 104 -11.61 -9.72 -12.64
CA GLY A 104 -11.43 -8.27 -12.64
C GLY A 104 -10.29 -7.82 -11.72
N TRP A 105 -10.44 -6.65 -11.07
CA TRP A 105 -9.40 -6.09 -10.21
C TRP A 105 -9.27 -6.85 -8.89
N LEU A 106 -8.06 -7.29 -8.56
CA LEU A 106 -7.71 -7.87 -7.25
C LEU A 106 -6.77 -6.94 -6.50
N HIS A 107 -5.66 -6.55 -7.12
CA HIS A 107 -4.81 -5.43 -6.66
C HIS A 107 -4.32 -5.54 -5.22
N ALA A 108 -3.93 -6.74 -4.76
CA ALA A 108 -3.47 -6.98 -3.39
C ALA A 108 -2.40 -5.96 -2.91
N VAL A 109 -1.40 -5.71 -3.77
CA VAL A 109 -0.30 -4.78 -3.48
C VAL A 109 -0.81 -3.34 -3.39
N ALA A 110 -1.62 -2.93 -4.36
CA ALA A 110 -2.16 -1.58 -4.43
C ALA A 110 -3.11 -1.27 -3.26
N HIS A 111 -4.07 -2.14 -2.97
CA HIS A 111 -5.05 -1.94 -1.89
C HIS A 111 -4.40 -1.94 -0.51
N GLY A 112 -3.40 -2.79 -0.29
CA GLY A 112 -2.62 -2.74 0.94
C GLY A 112 -1.80 -1.45 1.05
N ALA A 113 -1.17 -1.00 -0.05
CA ALA A 113 -0.47 0.28 -0.08
C ALA A 113 -1.39 1.47 0.24
N ASP A 114 -2.62 1.50 -0.30
CA ASP A 114 -3.58 2.57 0.00
C ASP A 114 -3.90 2.66 1.50
N PHE A 115 -4.04 1.51 2.16
CA PHE A 115 -4.25 1.45 3.62
C PHE A 115 -3.10 2.13 4.37
N TYR A 116 -1.84 1.78 4.05
CA TYR A 116 -0.68 2.41 4.69
C TYR A 116 -0.56 3.90 4.38
N GLY A 117 -0.88 4.32 3.15
CA GLY A 117 -0.93 5.73 2.77
C GLY A 117 -1.98 6.49 3.58
N ALA A 118 -3.18 5.93 3.72
CA ALA A 118 -4.24 6.51 4.56
C ALA A 118 -3.81 6.60 6.03
N CYS A 119 -3.21 5.54 6.58
CA CYS A 119 -2.66 5.51 7.94
C CYS A 119 -1.60 6.59 8.16
N GLY A 120 -0.63 6.70 7.27
CA GLY A 120 0.44 7.70 7.35
C GLY A 120 -0.09 9.12 7.42
N VAL A 121 -1.09 9.46 6.60
CA VAL A 121 -1.67 10.80 6.62
C VAL A 121 -2.57 11.04 7.84
N ALA A 122 -3.28 10.01 8.30
CA ALA A 122 -4.13 10.10 9.49
C ALA A 122 -3.34 10.07 10.81
N GLY A 123 -2.02 9.80 10.77
CA GLY A 123 -1.21 9.61 11.97
C GLY A 123 -1.55 8.32 12.72
N VAL A 124 -2.01 7.29 12.00
CA VAL A 124 -2.39 5.99 12.57
C VAL A 124 -1.24 5.01 12.41
N GLY A 125 -0.63 4.61 13.53
CA GLY A 125 0.55 3.75 13.55
C GLY A 125 1.86 4.53 13.40
N GLU A 126 2.97 3.92 13.81
CA GLU A 126 4.28 4.56 13.77
C GLU A 126 4.82 4.58 12.33
N PRO A 127 5.30 5.73 11.80
CA PRO A 127 5.81 5.83 10.43
C PRO A 127 6.88 4.78 10.10
N ALA A 128 7.75 4.44 11.06
CA ALA A 128 8.76 3.40 10.89
C ALA A 128 8.14 2.02 10.61
N GLU A 129 7.04 1.67 11.28
CA GLU A 129 6.34 0.39 11.11
C GLU A 129 5.60 0.33 9.78
N LEU A 130 4.97 1.44 9.36
CA LEU A 130 4.29 1.52 8.07
C LEU A 130 5.29 1.40 6.91
N LEU A 131 6.42 2.12 6.98
CA LEU A 131 7.50 2.03 5.99
C LEU A 131 8.13 0.63 5.95
N ASP A 132 8.35 -0.01 7.10
CA ASP A 132 8.83 -1.39 7.17
C ASP A 132 7.88 -2.36 6.48
N ALA A 133 6.57 -2.25 6.73
CA ALA A 133 5.57 -3.12 6.09
C ALA A 133 5.56 -2.96 4.56
N LEU A 134 5.59 -1.72 4.06
CA LEU A 134 5.68 -1.41 2.63
C LEU A 134 6.98 -1.97 2.01
N ALA A 135 8.11 -1.79 2.69
CA ALA A 135 9.41 -2.29 2.24
C ALA A 135 9.46 -3.82 2.20
N ARG A 136 8.90 -4.50 3.21
CA ARG A 136 8.85 -5.96 3.27
C ARG A 136 8.00 -6.56 2.16
N ARG A 137 6.89 -5.92 1.76
CA ARG A 137 6.17 -6.32 0.54
C ARG A 137 7.03 -6.08 -0.70
N LEU A 138 7.69 -4.92 -0.77
CA LEU A 138 8.50 -4.56 -1.93
C LEU A 138 9.58 -5.60 -2.26
N VAL A 139 10.24 -6.13 -1.22
CA VAL A 139 11.33 -7.12 -1.37
C VAL A 139 10.90 -8.57 -1.19
N ALA A 140 9.61 -8.85 -0.95
CA ALA A 140 9.14 -10.21 -0.76
C ALA A 140 9.32 -11.04 -2.04
N PRO A 141 9.91 -12.25 -1.97
CA PRO A 141 10.11 -13.11 -3.14
C PRO A 141 8.79 -13.37 -3.88
N THR A 142 8.80 -13.20 -5.21
CA THR A 142 7.61 -13.41 -6.01
C THR A 142 7.96 -13.77 -7.46
N THR A 143 7.01 -14.38 -8.16
CA THR A 143 7.08 -14.55 -9.61
C THR A 143 6.26 -13.50 -10.35
N ALA A 144 5.47 -12.69 -9.63
CA ALA A 144 4.59 -11.69 -10.20
C ALA A 144 5.36 -10.38 -10.47
N VAL A 145 5.47 -10.02 -11.74
CA VAL A 145 5.84 -8.68 -12.17
C VAL A 145 4.58 -7.83 -12.17
N TRP A 146 4.58 -6.76 -11.38
CA TRP A 146 3.44 -5.85 -11.30
C TRP A 146 3.25 -5.09 -12.62
N ARG A 147 2.01 -4.97 -13.09
CA ARG A 147 1.70 -4.43 -14.42
C ARG A 147 0.63 -3.36 -14.40
N ASP A 148 -0.12 -3.27 -13.31
CA ASP A 148 -1.34 -2.50 -13.24
C ASP A 148 -1.20 -1.34 -12.24
N GLN A 149 0.00 -0.74 -12.21
CA GLN A 149 0.38 0.41 -11.37
C GLN A 149 0.48 0.12 -9.86
N GLU A 150 0.69 -1.13 -9.46
CA GLU A 150 0.94 -1.44 -8.05
C GLU A 150 2.22 -0.76 -7.52
N ASP A 151 3.25 -0.63 -8.34
CA ASP A 151 4.49 0.07 -8.03
C ASP A 151 4.28 1.56 -7.80
N ASP A 152 3.45 2.21 -8.61
CA ASP A 152 3.12 3.63 -8.44
C ASP A 152 2.26 3.86 -7.18
N ARG A 153 1.32 2.97 -6.89
CA ARG A 153 0.48 3.06 -5.68
C ARG A 153 1.28 2.79 -4.40
N LEU A 154 2.23 1.86 -4.44
CA LEU A 154 3.16 1.63 -3.33
C LEU A 154 4.09 2.83 -3.14
N ALA A 155 4.63 3.40 -4.22
CA ALA A 155 5.44 4.61 -4.16
C ALA A 155 4.63 5.79 -3.56
N CYS A 156 3.38 5.97 -3.98
CA CYS A 156 2.48 6.97 -3.43
C CYS A 156 2.27 6.77 -1.91
N ALA A 157 1.99 5.53 -1.48
CA ALA A 157 1.84 5.21 -0.06
C ALA A 157 3.08 5.57 0.76
N VAL A 158 4.28 5.24 0.26
CA VAL A 158 5.54 5.64 0.91
C VAL A 158 5.63 7.17 1.02
N ALA A 159 5.36 7.91 -0.06
CA ALA A 159 5.40 9.37 -0.05
C ALA A 159 4.39 9.99 0.95
N LEU A 160 3.20 9.41 1.05
CA LEU A 160 2.17 9.83 2.01
C LEU A 160 2.58 9.56 3.46
N VAL A 161 3.19 8.41 3.76
CA VAL A 161 3.75 8.14 5.10
C VAL A 161 4.88 9.12 5.43
N LEU A 162 5.75 9.43 4.46
CA LEU A 162 6.83 10.41 4.63
C LEU A 162 6.35 11.87 4.78
N SER A 163 5.09 12.16 4.44
CA SER A 163 4.49 13.49 4.59
C SER A 163 4.05 13.81 6.02
N GLY A 164 4.17 12.85 6.95
CA GLY A 164 3.94 13.07 8.38
C GLY A 164 4.84 14.18 8.95
N ALA A 165 4.30 14.94 9.90
CA ALA A 165 5.02 16.06 10.49
C ALA A 165 6.32 15.61 11.19
N GLU A 166 7.42 16.33 10.93
CA GLU A 166 8.70 16.22 11.67
C GLU A 166 9.33 14.81 11.72
N LEU A 167 9.28 14.06 10.61
CA LEU A 167 9.97 12.78 10.52
C LEU A 167 11.51 12.93 10.52
N ASP A 168 12.20 12.21 11.40
CA ASP A 168 13.67 12.13 11.41
C ASP A 168 14.17 11.54 10.06
N PRO A 169 15.08 12.22 9.34
CA PRO A 169 15.70 11.69 8.13
C PRO A 169 16.26 10.26 8.29
N ALA A 170 16.78 9.89 9.46
CA ALA A 170 17.28 8.54 9.72
C ALA A 170 16.15 7.50 9.69
N VAL A 171 15.00 7.81 10.29
CA VAL A 171 13.81 6.96 10.25
C VAL A 171 13.25 6.89 8.82
N ALA A 172 13.22 8.03 8.12
CA ALA A 172 12.69 8.13 6.76
C ALA A 172 13.41 7.24 5.73
N VAL A 173 14.67 6.88 5.99
CA VAL A 173 15.49 6.06 5.07
C VAL A 173 15.77 4.65 5.59
N ALA A 174 15.50 4.35 6.86
CA ALA A 174 15.86 3.06 7.48
C ALA A 174 15.27 1.85 6.74
N TRP A 175 14.06 1.96 6.22
CA TRP A 175 13.38 0.89 5.46
C TRP A 175 14.13 0.50 4.17
N LEU A 176 14.96 1.38 3.60
CA LEU A 176 15.78 1.07 2.42
C LEU A 176 16.85 0.01 2.69
N HIS A 177 17.11 -0.33 3.96
CA HIS A 177 18.00 -1.44 4.30
C HIS A 177 17.52 -2.79 3.72
N HIS A 178 16.20 -3.01 3.66
CA HIS A 178 15.62 -4.20 3.01
C HIS A 178 15.97 -4.25 1.51
N VAL A 179 15.87 -3.10 0.84
CA VAL A 179 16.20 -2.96 -0.58
C VAL A 179 17.69 -3.18 -0.80
N HIS A 180 18.56 -2.57 0.00
CA HIS A 180 20.00 -2.77 -0.08
C HIS A 180 20.38 -4.26 0.09
N THR A 181 19.71 -4.97 1.02
CA THR A 181 19.91 -6.42 1.22
C THR A 181 19.49 -7.21 -0.02
N LEU A 182 18.34 -6.90 -0.63
CA LEU A 182 17.89 -7.53 -1.87
C LEU A 182 18.90 -7.29 -3.02
N PHE A 183 19.35 -6.06 -3.20
CA PHE A 183 20.22 -5.69 -4.31
C PHE A 183 21.65 -6.24 -4.16
N SER A 184 22.21 -6.19 -2.96
CA SER A 184 23.56 -6.71 -2.67
C SER A 184 23.65 -8.24 -2.73
N SER A 185 22.53 -8.95 -2.54
CA SER A 185 22.45 -10.41 -2.72
C SER A 185 22.20 -10.84 -4.18
N GLY A 186 22.01 -9.88 -5.09
CA GLY A 186 21.81 -10.13 -6.51
C GLY A 186 23.03 -10.76 -7.19
N ALA A 187 22.78 -11.53 -8.25
CA ALA A 187 23.81 -12.14 -9.09
C ALA A 187 23.51 -11.88 -10.58
N PRO A 188 24.51 -11.96 -11.47
CA PRO A 188 24.28 -11.85 -12.92
C PRO A 188 23.25 -12.86 -13.41
N GLY A 189 22.25 -12.41 -14.18
CA GLY A 189 21.20 -13.28 -14.71
C GLY A 189 19.90 -12.52 -15.01
N PRO A 190 18.80 -13.26 -15.26
CA PRO A 190 17.46 -12.69 -15.33
C PRO A 190 17.13 -11.95 -14.04
N VAL A 191 16.55 -10.76 -14.15
CA VAL A 191 16.15 -9.95 -13.00
C VAL A 191 14.95 -10.62 -12.31
N PRO A 192 15.03 -10.97 -11.01
CA PRO A 192 13.89 -11.48 -10.24
C PRO A 192 12.73 -10.49 -10.22
N ALA A 193 11.50 -10.98 -10.11
CA ALA A 193 10.32 -10.11 -10.21
C ALA A 193 10.28 -9.08 -9.07
N GLU A 194 10.60 -9.49 -7.84
CA GLU A 194 10.72 -8.60 -6.68
C GLU A 194 11.75 -7.50 -6.90
N ALA A 195 12.91 -7.79 -7.50
CA ALA A 195 13.92 -6.78 -7.81
C ALA A 195 13.43 -5.81 -8.89
N SER A 196 12.73 -6.31 -9.91
CA SER A 196 12.13 -5.49 -10.97
C SER A 196 11.04 -4.55 -10.43
N ASN A 197 10.15 -5.07 -9.58
CA ASN A 197 9.11 -4.31 -8.89
C ASN A 197 9.71 -3.24 -7.97
N THR A 198 10.74 -3.61 -7.20
CA THR A 198 11.48 -2.71 -6.32
C THR A 198 12.10 -1.56 -7.10
N MET A 199 12.84 -1.84 -8.18
CA MET A 199 13.46 -0.80 -9.00
C MET A 199 12.43 0.17 -9.60
N ARG A 200 11.29 -0.32 -10.08
CA ARG A 200 10.25 0.54 -10.68
C ARG A 200 9.56 1.42 -9.65
N THR A 201 9.19 0.84 -8.50
CA THR A 201 8.63 1.59 -7.36
C THR A 201 9.58 2.70 -6.91
N LEU A 202 10.87 2.40 -6.72
CA LEU A 202 11.86 3.38 -6.28
C LEU A 202 12.08 4.50 -7.30
N ARG A 203 12.04 4.18 -8.60
CA ARG A 203 12.11 5.20 -9.66
C ARG A 203 10.88 6.11 -9.63
N SER A 204 9.68 5.53 -9.49
CA SER A 204 8.44 6.28 -9.35
C SER A 204 8.49 7.21 -8.12
N LEU A 205 8.88 6.67 -6.95
CA LEU A 205 9.04 7.44 -5.72
C LEU A 205 10.10 8.55 -5.86
N HIS A 206 11.23 8.27 -6.52
CA HIS A 206 12.27 9.26 -6.74
C HIS A 206 11.79 10.45 -7.58
N VAL A 207 10.97 10.17 -8.62
CA VAL A 207 10.33 11.21 -9.43
C VAL A 207 9.32 11.98 -8.59
N ALA A 208 8.40 11.30 -7.91
CA ALA A 208 7.35 11.93 -7.12
C ALA A 208 7.91 12.86 -6.03
N LEU A 209 8.95 12.45 -5.31
CA LEU A 209 9.60 13.27 -4.29
C LEU A 209 10.39 14.45 -4.85
N GLY A 210 10.70 14.44 -6.15
CA GLY A 210 11.31 15.57 -6.85
C GLY A 210 10.30 16.62 -7.30
N GLU A 211 9.02 16.27 -7.27
CA GLU A 211 7.89 17.08 -7.70
C GLU A 211 6.96 17.34 -6.51
N GLN A 212 5.77 17.88 -6.79
CA GLN A 212 4.72 18.10 -5.80
C GLN A 212 3.88 16.83 -5.61
N VAL A 213 4.08 16.13 -4.49
CA VAL A 213 3.22 15.01 -4.09
C VAL A 213 1.80 15.51 -3.82
N LEU A 214 0.80 14.77 -4.29
CA LEU A 214 -0.62 15.11 -4.13
C LEU A 214 -1.36 14.06 -3.31
N ARG A 215 -2.35 14.50 -2.54
CA ARG A 215 -3.36 13.68 -1.89
C ARG A 215 -4.74 14.20 -2.25
N GLY A 216 -5.56 13.41 -2.96
CA GLY A 216 -6.89 13.84 -3.36
C GLY A 216 -6.91 15.11 -4.23
N GLY A 217 -5.83 15.38 -4.96
CA GLY A 217 -5.63 16.60 -5.76
C GLY A 217 -4.95 17.74 -5.02
N GLU A 218 -4.82 17.67 -3.69
CA GLU A 218 -4.20 18.71 -2.87
C GLU A 218 -2.71 18.42 -2.60
N PRO A 219 -1.83 19.43 -2.66
CA PRO A 219 -0.43 19.26 -2.32
C PRO A 219 -0.18 18.77 -0.89
N VAL A 220 0.76 17.82 -0.73
CA VAL A 220 1.33 17.44 0.57
C VAL A 220 2.82 17.73 0.61
N HIS A 221 3.31 18.16 1.77
CA HIS A 221 4.72 18.51 1.95
C HIS A 221 5.49 17.33 2.55
N VAL A 222 6.59 16.93 1.90
CA VAL A 222 7.49 15.88 2.38
C VAL A 222 8.83 16.51 2.73
N THR A 223 9.03 16.87 4.00
CA THR A 223 10.23 17.60 4.48
C THR A 223 11.53 16.81 4.25
N VAL A 224 11.44 15.48 4.31
CA VAL A 224 12.56 14.54 4.14
C VAL A 224 12.81 14.12 2.68
N ALA A 225 12.11 14.72 1.71
CA ALA A 225 12.14 14.29 0.30
C ALA A 225 13.55 14.20 -0.28
N GLU A 226 14.39 15.22 -0.08
CA GLU A 226 15.76 15.24 -0.61
C GLU A 226 16.64 14.15 0.02
N ALA A 227 16.49 13.90 1.33
CA ALA A 227 17.24 12.84 2.01
C ALA A 227 16.87 11.46 1.46
N VAL A 228 15.57 11.18 1.34
CA VAL A 228 15.06 9.92 0.81
C VAL A 228 15.44 9.73 -0.66
N ARG A 229 15.29 10.76 -1.50
CA ARG A 229 15.70 10.70 -2.92
C ARG A 229 17.16 10.37 -3.10
N ARG A 230 18.03 10.93 -2.24
CA ARG A 230 19.46 10.69 -2.29
C ARG A 230 19.79 9.23 -1.97
N GLU A 231 19.19 8.67 -0.91
CA GLU A 231 19.38 7.26 -0.56
C GLU A 231 18.80 6.33 -1.63
N ILE A 232 17.63 6.65 -2.21
CA ILE A 232 17.08 5.89 -3.34
C ILE A 232 18.05 5.90 -4.54
N ALA A 233 18.61 7.06 -4.88
CA ALA A 233 19.55 7.17 -6.00
C ALA A 233 20.85 6.38 -5.75
N ALA A 234 21.29 6.29 -4.49
CA ALA A 234 22.44 5.49 -4.08
C ALA A 234 22.17 3.99 -4.22
N VAL A 235 21.06 3.51 -3.68
CA VAL A 235 20.70 2.08 -3.73
C VAL A 235 20.41 1.63 -5.17
N LEU A 236 19.72 2.43 -5.99
CA LEU A 236 19.51 2.11 -7.40
C LEU A 236 20.80 2.08 -8.22
N ALA A 237 21.84 2.85 -7.84
CA ALA A 237 23.13 2.84 -8.54
C ALA A 237 23.88 1.50 -8.37
N GLU A 238 23.62 0.73 -7.31
CA GLU A 238 24.20 -0.60 -7.08
C GLU A 238 23.78 -1.60 -8.17
N VAL A 239 22.54 -1.48 -8.63
CA VAL A 239 21.95 -2.33 -9.69
C VAL A 239 21.94 -1.67 -11.06
N THR A 240 22.50 -0.46 -11.19
CA THR A 240 22.70 0.23 -12.47
C THR A 240 24.09 0.90 -12.60
N PRO A 241 25.20 0.24 -12.21
CA PRO A 241 26.53 0.88 -12.15
C PRO A 241 27.07 1.37 -13.50
N TRP A 242 26.46 0.95 -14.61
CA TRP A 242 26.78 1.38 -15.97
C TRP A 242 26.06 2.65 -16.41
N PHE A 243 25.08 3.15 -15.64
CA PHE A 243 24.26 4.29 -16.03
C PHE A 243 24.58 5.56 -15.21
N TRP A 244 24.53 5.51 -13.88
CA TRP A 244 24.87 6.67 -13.04
C TRP A 244 25.60 6.32 -11.75
N ARG A 245 26.09 7.36 -11.07
CA ARG A 245 26.61 7.32 -9.70
C ARG A 245 26.06 8.51 -8.91
N PRO A 246 25.82 8.38 -7.60
CA PRO A 246 25.45 9.52 -6.77
C PRO A 246 26.49 10.63 -6.86
N ARG A 247 26.04 11.89 -6.87
CA ARG A 247 26.95 13.05 -6.84
C ARG A 247 27.72 13.04 -5.51
N ALA A 248 29.03 13.30 -5.57
CA ALA A 248 29.84 13.51 -4.37
C ALA A 248 29.32 14.74 -3.59
N ARG A 249 29.41 14.69 -2.26
CA ARG A 249 29.06 15.82 -1.37
C ARG A 249 30.04 16.97 -1.54
#